data_AF-A0A422N6D2-F1
#
_entry.id   AF-A0A422N6D2-F1
#
_cell.length_a   1.000
_cell.length_b   1.000
_cell.length_c   1.000
_cell.angle_alpha   90.00
_cell.angle_beta   90.00
_cell.angle_gamma   90.00
#
_symmetry.space_group_name_H-M   'P 1'
#
loop_
_entity.id
_entity.type
_entity.pdbx_description
1 polymer ?
#
loop_
_entity_poly.entity_id
_entity_poly.type
_entity_poly.pdbx_seq_one_letter_code
_entity_poly.pdbx_strand_id
1 'polypeptide(L)'
;MSQPEFLLLSRLGVSVPDASSQAPQMTRSSEGRFRVLAPCMRPPVKGAMAAQMTSPRHIPTAPLADYAGEVITVKGKDGRPDTEYLIYNAKSPSIWAANLKLMEEQRRKREEDAVSRMSPDKLFIDSHESDNLARRRVLEHLQRINREEAQRKVEERARERQRRLERELADLRAVEEAAAKEAADLLVKKQAERHFMQQAVLEATEHKRLESADVNGGLAAGCAAFPWDEVSQNGTSQREKCLLLLDANRKLAELKKKEQQTRKIEEKVREETVLAEVRAQAENEKRKAVEKKRRLAEERRSASVEAQVKTVPAVVELNDRSASWFLQSTREDAGARRERERELMETNKQLAKETKRRRAEDAERQLQEERKRLQESERAYKQEMERERAEKRKQQDAVNQAALKAAAERHAKRQESHRDELDLGIFKDDSSKVENERRRREQFYRDELKRDIEDARKARRGAKEREIMEEKRFLSLCETEARRTLEINRVRAAERRETYRKALEEQIRSKKTETTCEVPATHRGPVMKVLYRCPVTGELLRPDQFGISSARQRRSGWSW
;
A
#
# COMPACT_ATOMS: atom_id res chain seq x y z
N MET A 1 33.13 43.96 -40.82
CA MET A 1 31.85 44.51 -40.35
C MET A 1 30.86 43.36 -40.34
N SER A 2 30.42 42.76 -39.24
CA SER A 2 30.37 43.08 -37.80
C SER A 2 30.61 41.74 -37.05
N GLN A 3 31.46 41.55 -36.04
CA GLN A 3 31.88 42.37 -34.88
C GLN A 3 30.77 42.78 -33.89
N PRO A 4 29.94 41.85 -33.36
CA PRO A 4 29.36 42.09 -32.03
C PRO A 4 29.73 41.05 -30.97
N GLU A 5 30.11 39.83 -31.34
CA GLU A 5 30.17 38.73 -30.35
C GLU A 5 31.53 38.60 -29.65
N PHE A 6 32.62 39.08 -30.27
CA PHE A 6 33.97 39.02 -29.68
C PHE A 6 34.36 40.26 -28.83
N LEU A 7 33.53 41.30 -28.81
CA LEU A 7 33.77 42.54 -28.06
C LEU A 7 33.46 42.41 -26.56
N LEU A 8 32.72 41.38 -26.15
CA LEU A 8 32.43 41.13 -24.73
C LEU A 8 33.65 40.53 -23.99
N LEU A 9 34.45 39.73 -24.69
CA LEU A 9 35.60 39.02 -24.12
C LEU A 9 36.81 39.94 -23.91
N SER A 10 36.99 40.96 -24.75
CA SER A 10 38.05 41.96 -24.60
C SER A 10 37.77 43.00 -23.51
N ARG A 11 36.49 43.27 -23.18
CA ARG A 11 36.10 44.14 -22.04
C ARG A 11 36.21 43.47 -20.67
N LEU A 12 36.32 42.14 -20.63
CA LEU A 12 36.44 41.35 -19.40
C LEU A 12 37.90 41.14 -18.95
N GLY A 13 38.88 41.73 -19.65
CA GLY A 13 40.28 41.73 -19.21
C GLY A 13 40.96 40.35 -19.23
N VAL A 14 40.44 39.39 -20.00
CA VAL A 14 41.03 38.06 -20.10
C VAL A 14 42.05 38.06 -21.23
N SER A 15 43.31 38.38 -20.91
CA SER A 15 44.44 38.04 -21.78
C SER A 15 44.76 36.56 -21.65
N VAL A 16 44.93 35.87 -22.78
CA VAL A 16 45.55 34.55 -22.83
C VAL A 16 47.05 34.79 -22.91
N PRO A 17 47.86 34.44 -21.89
CA PRO A 17 49.29 34.57 -21.99
C PRO A 17 49.84 33.43 -22.87
N ASP A 18 50.43 33.81 -24.00
CA ASP A 18 51.40 32.98 -24.70
C ASP A 18 52.66 32.92 -23.83
N ALA A 19 52.96 31.73 -23.30
CA ALA A 19 54.20 31.51 -22.55
C ALA A 19 54.85 30.19 -22.96
N SER A 20 55.95 30.37 -23.67
CA SER A 20 57.00 29.42 -24.01
C SER A 20 57.45 28.55 -22.83
N SER A 21 57.66 27.26 -23.09
CA SER A 21 58.23 26.34 -22.13
C SER A 21 59.75 26.55 -21.99
N GLN A 22 60.20 27.19 -20.92
CA GLN A 22 61.57 27.00 -20.42
C GLN A 22 61.65 25.67 -19.67
N ALA A 23 62.61 24.83 -20.07
CA ALA A 23 62.95 23.59 -19.38
C ALA A 23 63.86 23.88 -18.18
N PRO A 24 63.55 23.42 -16.96
CA PRO A 24 64.55 23.30 -15.92
C PRO A 24 65.29 21.97 -16.05
N GLN A 25 66.61 22.07 -15.93
CA GLN A 25 67.59 21.01 -16.02
C GLN A 25 67.35 19.89 -15.00
N MET A 26 67.63 18.66 -15.43
CA MET A 26 67.66 17.49 -14.57
C MET A 26 68.89 17.51 -13.66
N THR A 27 68.67 17.28 -12.37
CA THR A 27 69.63 16.53 -11.56
C THR A 27 69.09 15.12 -11.36
N ARG A 28 69.88 14.13 -11.80
CA ARG A 28 69.68 12.72 -11.51
C ARG A 28 70.14 12.44 -10.09
N SER A 29 69.29 11.84 -9.26
CA SER A 29 69.55 10.56 -8.57
C SER A 29 68.59 10.34 -7.39
N SER A 30 68.31 9.05 -7.19
CA SER A 30 67.83 8.38 -5.97
C SER A 30 66.52 8.82 -5.31
N GLU A 31 65.57 7.89 -5.40
CA GLU A 31 64.78 7.39 -4.26
C GLU A 31 63.95 8.38 -3.44
N GLY A 32 62.63 8.25 -3.62
CA GLY A 32 61.71 8.29 -2.49
C GLY A 32 61.36 9.66 -1.94
N ARG A 33 60.78 10.56 -2.75
CA ARG A 33 59.84 11.60 -2.28
C ARG A 33 58.96 12.06 -3.44
N PHE A 34 57.71 11.61 -3.46
CA PHE A 34 56.72 12.08 -4.43
C PHE A 34 56.16 13.43 -3.93
N ARG A 35 56.49 14.53 -4.61
CA ARG A 35 55.97 15.86 -4.27
C ARG A 35 54.49 15.93 -4.67
N VAL A 36 53.61 16.17 -3.71
CA VAL A 36 52.16 16.27 -3.90
C VAL A 36 51.85 17.56 -4.67
N LEU A 37 51.56 17.45 -5.97
CA LEU A 37 50.73 18.44 -6.64
C LEU A 37 49.29 18.14 -6.19
N ALA A 38 48.57 19.17 -5.75
CA ALA A 38 47.30 19.10 -5.01
C ALA A 38 46.35 17.94 -5.43
N PRO A 39 45.62 17.32 -4.49
CA PRO A 39 44.69 16.24 -4.80
C PRO A 39 43.61 16.73 -5.77
N CYS A 40 43.72 16.33 -7.03
CA CYS A 40 42.68 16.55 -8.01
C CYS A 40 41.62 15.45 -7.85
N MET A 41 40.53 15.77 -7.13
CA MET A 41 39.29 15.01 -7.26
C MET A 41 38.87 15.06 -8.72
N ARG A 42 38.68 13.89 -9.36
CA ARG A 42 38.24 13.82 -10.76
C ARG A 42 36.90 14.56 -10.86
N PRO A 43 36.78 15.66 -11.61
CA PRO A 43 35.48 16.29 -11.78
C PRO A 43 34.55 15.31 -12.52
N PRO A 44 33.27 15.18 -12.13
CA PRO A 44 32.33 14.41 -12.92
C PRO A 44 32.22 15.09 -14.28
N VAL A 45 32.62 14.40 -15.33
CA VAL A 45 32.54 14.90 -16.71
C VAL A 45 31.04 15.04 -17.05
N LYS A 46 30.51 16.26 -16.92
CA LYS A 46 29.20 16.63 -17.48
C LYS A 46 29.36 16.72 -18.98
N GLY A 47 28.59 15.93 -19.73
CA GLY A 47 28.42 16.18 -21.17
C GLY A 47 28.54 14.99 -22.11
N ALA A 48 28.68 13.76 -21.63
CA ALA A 48 28.46 12.58 -22.46
C ALA A 48 27.57 11.62 -21.70
N MET A 49 26.39 11.33 -22.26
CA MET A 49 25.63 10.11 -21.96
C MET A 49 26.49 8.93 -22.42
N ALA A 50 27.56 8.65 -21.67
CA ALA A 50 28.26 7.39 -21.76
C ALA A 50 27.23 6.33 -21.38
N ALA A 51 26.97 5.44 -22.33
CA ALA A 51 26.30 4.19 -22.09
C ALA A 51 26.70 3.66 -20.70
N GLN A 52 25.70 3.26 -19.92
CA GLN A 52 25.90 2.48 -18.71
C GLN A 52 26.47 1.10 -19.11
N MET A 53 27.66 1.06 -19.70
CA MET A 53 28.57 -0.06 -19.58
C MET A 53 29.18 0.05 -18.20
N THR A 54 28.43 -0.41 -17.21
CA THR A 54 29.00 -0.93 -15.97
C THR A 54 29.76 -2.23 -16.29
N SER A 55 30.80 -2.15 -17.12
CA SER A 55 31.96 -3.00 -16.86
C SER A 55 32.63 -2.31 -15.66
N PRO A 56 32.61 -2.87 -14.46
CA PRO A 56 33.43 -2.33 -13.40
C PRO A 56 34.86 -2.46 -13.92
N ARG A 57 35.51 -1.34 -14.30
CA ARG A 57 36.96 -1.34 -14.44
C ARG A 57 37.47 -1.90 -13.13
N HIS A 58 38.04 -3.11 -13.18
CA HIS A 58 38.31 -3.91 -12.00
C HIS A 58 39.41 -3.19 -11.21
N ILE A 59 38.99 -2.34 -10.28
CA ILE A 59 39.89 -1.71 -9.32
C ILE A 59 40.50 -2.87 -8.54
N PRO A 60 41.83 -3.06 -8.56
CA PRO A 60 42.44 -4.19 -7.87
C PRO A 60 42.06 -4.10 -6.40
N THR A 61 41.25 -5.06 -5.94
CA THR A 61 40.73 -5.08 -4.58
C THR A 61 41.89 -5.34 -3.62
N ALA A 62 42.30 -4.32 -2.88
CA ALA A 62 43.34 -4.42 -1.85
C ALA A 62 42.66 -4.76 -0.51
N PRO A 63 42.81 -5.99 0.02
CA PRO A 63 42.07 -6.44 1.22
C PRO A 63 42.45 -5.70 2.52
N LEU A 64 43.51 -4.89 2.51
CA LEU A 64 44.11 -4.25 3.70
C LEU A 64 44.11 -2.71 3.64
N ALA A 65 43.42 -2.09 2.67
CA ALA A 65 43.44 -0.64 2.50
C ALA A 65 42.15 -0.11 1.88
N ASP A 66 41.77 1.11 2.28
CA ASP A 66 40.61 1.81 1.72
C ASP A 66 41.08 2.69 0.55
N TYR A 67 40.34 2.69 -0.57
CA TYR A 67 40.69 3.50 -1.74
C TYR A 67 40.56 4.99 -1.41
N ALA A 68 41.64 5.76 -1.60
CA ALA A 68 41.68 7.16 -1.21
C ALA A 68 41.02 8.10 -2.23
N GLY A 69 40.69 7.63 -3.43
CA GLY A 69 40.16 8.48 -4.52
C GLY A 69 41.22 9.27 -5.29
N GLU A 70 42.46 9.28 -4.82
CA GLU A 70 43.58 10.03 -5.39
C GLU A 70 44.32 9.20 -6.48
N VAL A 71 44.66 9.86 -7.60
CA VAL A 71 45.41 9.27 -8.71
C VAL A 71 46.58 10.18 -9.08
N ILE A 72 47.79 9.63 -9.17
CA ILE A 72 48.97 10.36 -9.64
C ILE A 72 49.33 9.87 -11.04
N THR A 73 49.26 10.76 -12.03
CA THR A 73 49.71 10.50 -13.40
C THR A 73 51.15 10.95 -13.56
N VAL A 74 52.05 10.03 -13.93
CA VAL A 74 53.43 10.34 -14.30
C VAL A 74 53.57 10.15 -15.81
N LYS A 75 53.87 11.25 -16.51
CA LYS A 75 54.13 11.20 -17.95
C LYS A 75 55.40 10.41 -18.24
N GLY A 76 55.30 9.44 -19.13
CA GLY A 76 56.46 8.68 -19.59
C GLY A 76 57.41 9.58 -20.40
N LYS A 77 58.72 9.40 -20.21
CA LYS A 77 59.76 9.97 -21.08
C LYS A 77 60.42 8.83 -21.86
N ASP A 78 61.03 9.14 -23.00
CA ASP A 78 61.82 8.20 -23.81
C ASP A 78 61.03 6.96 -24.28
N GLY A 79 59.86 7.19 -24.87
CA GLY A 79 59.05 6.12 -25.48
C GLY A 79 58.34 5.18 -24.49
N ARG A 80 58.39 5.49 -23.19
CA ARG A 80 57.64 4.74 -22.15
C ARG A 80 56.20 5.23 -22.07
N PRO A 81 55.22 4.33 -21.84
CA PRO A 81 53.83 4.74 -21.63
C PRO A 81 53.68 5.54 -20.33
N ASP A 82 52.71 6.43 -20.30
CA ASP A 82 52.30 7.14 -19.07
C ASP A 82 51.95 6.13 -17.97
N THR A 83 52.22 6.46 -16.72
CA THR A 83 51.94 5.57 -15.57
C THR A 83 50.95 6.24 -14.64
N GLU A 84 49.84 5.56 -14.36
CA GLU A 84 48.83 6.00 -13.39
C GLU A 84 49.04 5.26 -12.06
N TYR A 85 49.32 5.98 -10.97
CA TYR A 85 49.41 5.42 -9.62
C TYR A 85 48.09 5.67 -8.88
N LEU A 86 47.40 4.57 -8.54
CA LEU A 86 46.23 4.59 -7.66
C LEU A 86 46.68 4.61 -6.20
N ILE A 87 46.14 5.51 -5.39
CA ILE A 87 46.49 5.64 -3.98
C ILE A 87 45.43 5.00 -3.09
N TYR A 88 45.89 4.21 -2.13
CA TYR A 88 45.08 3.63 -1.06
C TYR A 88 45.59 4.09 0.31
N ASN A 89 44.69 4.30 1.26
CA ASN A 89 45.06 4.52 2.65
C ASN A 89 45.26 3.16 3.34
N ALA A 90 46.49 2.84 3.73
CA ALA A 90 46.78 1.57 4.40
C ALA A 90 46.22 1.56 5.82
N LYS A 91 45.64 0.43 6.24
CA LYS A 91 45.16 0.23 7.62
C LYS A 91 46.30 -0.14 8.58
N SER A 92 47.38 -0.72 8.07
CA SER A 92 48.57 -1.10 8.83
C SER A 92 49.75 -0.15 8.57
N PRO A 93 50.61 0.13 9.57
CA PRO A 93 51.86 0.85 9.36
C PRO A 93 52.81 0.08 8.43
N SER A 94 53.71 0.79 7.76
CA SER A 94 54.78 0.15 6.97
C SER A 94 55.80 -0.53 7.89
N ILE A 95 56.55 -1.51 7.35
CA ILE A 95 57.61 -2.21 8.08
C ILE A 95 58.62 -1.19 8.62
N TRP A 96 59.00 -0.20 7.82
CA TRP A 96 59.89 0.87 8.24
C TRP A 96 59.31 1.73 9.37
N ALA A 97 58.03 2.12 9.29
CA ALA A 97 57.38 2.90 10.34
C ALA A 97 57.23 2.12 11.66
N ALA A 98 56.98 0.81 11.58
CA ALA A 98 56.98 -0.07 12.75
C ALA A 98 58.37 -0.15 13.40
N ASN A 99 59.43 -0.29 12.60
CA ASN A 99 60.80 -0.29 13.08
C ASN A 99 61.22 1.06 13.67
N LEU A 100 60.77 2.18 13.08
CA LEU A 100 61.02 3.52 13.60
C LEU A 100 60.40 3.69 15.00
N LYS A 101 59.14 3.26 15.17
CA LYS A 101 58.49 3.26 16.49
C LYS A 101 59.21 2.38 17.50
N LEU A 102 59.64 1.18 17.09
CA LEU A 102 60.44 0.30 17.97
C LEU A 102 61.78 0.94 18.38
N MET A 103 62.44 1.65 17.46
CA MET A 103 63.67 2.39 17.76
C MET A 103 63.42 3.59 18.69
N GLU A 104 62.34 4.33 18.47
CA GLU A 104 61.91 5.43 19.33
C GLU A 104 61.53 4.93 20.73
N GLU A 105 60.83 3.80 20.84
CA GLU A 105 60.51 3.15 22.11
C GLU A 105 61.76 2.62 22.82
N GLN A 106 62.72 2.04 22.09
CA GLN A 106 63.99 1.63 22.68
C GLN A 106 64.84 2.83 23.12
N ARG A 107 64.82 3.92 22.36
CA ARG A 107 65.49 5.17 22.72
C ARG A 107 64.84 5.80 23.94
N ARG A 108 63.51 5.84 23.99
CA ARG A 108 62.73 6.32 25.12
C ARG A 108 62.98 5.47 26.36
N LYS A 109 63.04 4.14 26.24
CA LYS A 109 63.43 3.25 27.35
C LYS A 109 64.85 3.54 27.84
N ARG A 110 65.81 3.78 26.94
CA ARG A 110 67.17 4.18 27.31
C ARG A 110 67.22 5.56 27.97
N GLU A 111 66.38 6.50 27.54
CA GLU A 111 66.23 7.82 28.16
C GLU A 111 65.53 7.72 29.52
N GLU A 112 64.52 6.86 29.67
CA GLU A 112 63.84 6.55 30.94
C GLU A 112 64.78 5.80 31.92
N ASP A 113 65.63 4.90 31.42
CA ASP A 113 66.68 4.22 32.19
C ASP A 113 67.81 5.19 32.58
N ALA A 114 68.09 6.21 31.75
CA ALA A 114 69.05 7.27 32.05
C ALA A 114 68.50 8.30 33.05
N VAL A 115 67.21 8.63 32.96
CA VAL A 115 66.50 9.52 33.89
C VAL A 115 66.21 8.82 35.22
N SER A 116 66.00 7.50 35.23
CA SER A 116 65.85 6.69 36.47
C SER A 116 67.13 6.56 37.30
N ARG A 117 68.28 7.06 36.82
CA ARG A 117 69.51 7.18 37.62
C ARG A 117 69.61 8.48 38.42
N MET A 118 68.65 9.39 38.28
CA MET A 118 68.55 10.62 39.07
C MET A 118 67.16 10.70 39.70
N SER A 119 66.94 9.93 40.77
CA SER A 119 65.75 10.05 41.61
C SER A 119 65.91 11.17 42.65
N PRO A 120 64.85 11.96 42.88
CA PRO A 120 64.40 12.16 44.24
C PRO A 120 62.99 11.60 44.45
N ASP A 121 62.93 10.87 45.56
CA ASP A 121 61.83 10.34 46.34
C ASP A 121 60.38 10.89 46.15
N LYS A 122 59.47 9.90 46.05
CA LYS A 122 58.26 9.71 46.89
C LYS A 122 57.30 10.91 47.08
N LEU A 123 56.57 11.33 46.04
CA LEU A 123 55.32 12.11 46.23
C LEU A 123 54.16 11.80 45.26
N PHE A 124 54.25 10.81 44.36
CA PHE A 124 53.28 10.64 43.26
C PHE A 124 52.24 9.50 43.40
N ILE A 125 52.05 8.93 44.60
CA ILE A 125 51.10 7.82 44.75
C ILE A 125 49.66 8.29 45.04
N ASP A 126 49.46 9.51 45.58
CA ASP A 126 48.12 9.97 46.01
C ASP A 126 47.27 10.66 44.93
N SER A 127 47.84 11.05 43.78
CA SER A 127 47.09 11.78 42.73
C SER A 127 46.29 10.88 41.79
N HIS A 128 46.71 9.63 41.57
CA HIS A 128 46.05 8.75 40.61
C HIS A 128 44.74 8.13 41.12
N GLU A 129 44.60 7.93 42.43
CA GLU A 129 43.38 7.39 43.03
C GLU A 129 42.29 8.46 43.15
N SER A 130 42.66 9.71 43.44
CA SER A 130 41.73 10.85 43.52
C SER A 130 41.11 11.19 42.15
N ASP A 131 41.89 11.15 41.08
CA ASP A 131 41.40 11.35 39.70
C ASP A 131 40.43 10.25 39.25
N ASN A 132 40.69 9.00 39.63
CA ASN A 132 39.81 7.88 39.31
C ASN A 132 38.47 7.97 40.07
N LEU A 133 38.49 8.43 41.32
CA LEU A 133 37.27 8.67 42.10
C LEU A 133 36.46 9.87 41.55
N ALA A 134 37.13 10.95 41.14
CA ALA A 134 36.48 12.08 40.50
C ALA A 134 35.82 11.67 39.17
N ARG A 135 36.51 10.87 38.34
CA ARG A 135 35.96 10.33 37.10
C ARG A 135 34.76 9.42 37.34
N ARG A 136 34.81 8.56 38.36
CA ARG A 136 33.67 7.70 38.74
C ARG A 136 32.44 8.53 39.15
N ARG A 137 32.62 9.56 39.98
CA ARG A 137 31.53 10.45 40.39
C ARG A 137 30.91 11.20 39.21
N VAL A 138 31.73 11.68 38.28
CA VAL A 138 31.25 12.35 37.06
C VAL A 138 30.47 11.37 36.17
N LEU A 139 30.97 10.14 35.99
CA LEU A 139 30.27 9.13 35.21
C LEU A 139 28.95 8.70 35.85
N GLU A 140 28.90 8.54 37.17
CA GLU A 140 27.66 8.26 37.89
C GLU A 140 26.66 9.41 37.76
N HIS A 141 27.12 10.66 37.82
CA HIS A 141 26.27 11.83 37.63
C HIS A 141 25.73 11.91 36.19
N LEU A 142 26.57 11.67 35.18
CA LEU A 142 26.15 11.61 33.77
C LEU A 142 25.18 10.45 33.52
N GLN A 143 25.37 9.30 34.17
CA GLN A 143 24.42 8.18 34.09
C GLN A 143 23.07 8.54 34.71
N ARG A 144 23.04 9.27 35.83
CA ARG A 144 21.79 9.77 36.43
C ARG A 144 21.09 10.76 35.50
N ILE A 145 21.81 11.73 34.95
CA ILE A 145 21.26 12.70 33.99
C ILE A 145 20.68 11.98 32.75
N ASN A 146 21.39 11.00 32.20
CA ASN A 146 20.88 10.24 31.05
C ASN A 146 19.60 9.44 31.38
N ARG A 147 19.51 8.88 32.59
CA ARG A 147 18.30 8.19 33.06
C ARG A 147 17.13 9.16 33.24
N GLU A 148 17.38 10.33 33.82
CA GLU A 148 16.38 11.39 33.99
C GLU A 148 15.90 11.94 32.63
N GLU A 149 16.81 12.16 31.68
CA GLU A 149 16.44 12.56 30.31
C GLU A 149 15.64 11.48 29.58
N ALA A 150 16.00 10.20 29.76
CA ALA A 150 15.24 9.09 29.19
C ALA A 150 13.83 9.02 29.79
N GLN A 151 13.69 9.21 31.10
CA GLN A 151 12.40 9.28 31.78
C GLN A 151 11.56 10.46 31.28
N ARG A 152 12.14 11.67 31.20
CA ARG A 152 11.46 12.86 30.63
C ARG A 152 10.98 12.63 29.20
N LYS A 153 11.79 12.01 28.34
CA LYS A 153 11.38 11.67 26.96
C LYS A 153 10.23 10.67 26.92
N VAL A 154 10.15 9.74 27.87
CA VAL A 154 9.03 8.79 27.97
C VAL A 154 7.76 9.51 28.42
N GLU A 155 7.86 10.40 29.42
CA GLU A 155 6.75 11.21 29.90
C GLU A 155 6.22 12.19 28.84
N GLU A 156 7.12 12.85 28.09
CA GLU A 156 6.74 13.72 26.97
C GLU A 156 6.01 12.94 25.88
N ARG A 157 6.51 11.76 25.51
CA ARG A 157 5.81 10.87 24.55
C ARG A 157 4.45 10.42 25.07
N ALA A 158 4.30 10.18 26.37
CA ALA A 158 3.02 9.83 26.97
C ALA A 158 2.04 11.02 26.93
N ARG A 159 2.50 12.23 27.25
CA ARG A 159 1.70 13.46 27.14
C ARG A 159 1.30 13.77 25.70
N GLU A 160 2.21 13.58 24.74
CA GLU A 160 1.89 13.73 23.32
C GLU A 160 0.84 12.73 22.86
N ARG A 161 0.92 11.48 23.32
CA ARG A 161 -0.12 10.46 23.04
C ARG A 161 -1.46 10.86 23.63
N GLN A 162 -1.49 11.33 24.89
CA GLN A 162 -2.71 11.83 25.51
C GLN A 162 -3.32 13.00 24.71
N ARG A 163 -2.51 14.00 24.33
CA ARG A 163 -2.97 15.12 23.49
C ARG A 163 -3.50 14.68 22.12
N ARG A 164 -2.93 13.62 21.53
CA ARG A 164 -3.44 13.05 20.26
C ARG A 164 -4.79 12.38 20.47
N LEU A 165 -4.91 11.56 21.51
CA LEU A 165 -6.17 10.91 21.86
C LEU A 165 -7.26 11.93 22.21
N GLU A 166 -6.92 13.01 22.92
CA GLU A 166 -7.86 14.11 23.21
C GLU A 166 -8.35 14.80 21.94
N ARG A 167 -7.47 15.03 20.96
CA ARG A 167 -7.86 15.59 19.65
C ARG A 167 -8.72 14.62 18.86
N GLU A 168 -8.35 13.34 18.80
CA GLU A 168 -9.14 12.31 18.13
C GLU A 168 -10.54 12.17 18.75
N LEU A 169 -10.65 12.25 20.08
CA LEU A 169 -11.94 12.27 20.77
C LEU A 169 -12.74 13.55 20.50
N ALA A 170 -12.09 14.71 20.40
CA ALA A 170 -12.74 15.95 20.04
C ALA A 170 -13.26 15.93 18.59
N ASP A 171 -12.48 15.37 17.67
CA ASP A 171 -12.87 15.20 16.27
C ASP A 171 -14.05 14.23 16.14
N LEU A 172 -14.05 13.12 16.87
CA LEU A 172 -15.19 12.19 16.92
C LEU A 172 -16.45 12.86 17.45
N ARG A 173 -16.36 13.64 18.53
CA ARG A 173 -17.49 14.42 19.05
C ARG A 173 -18.01 15.44 18.03
N ALA A 174 -17.11 16.12 17.32
CA ALA A 174 -17.50 17.07 16.27
C ALA A 174 -18.23 16.38 15.11
N VAL A 175 -17.81 15.16 14.73
CA VAL A 175 -18.50 14.34 13.72
C VAL A 175 -19.86 13.88 14.22
N GLU A 176 -19.97 13.45 15.48
CA GLU A 176 -21.25 13.07 16.10
C GLU A 176 -22.21 14.26 16.18
N GLU A 177 -21.74 15.44 16.58
CA GLU A 177 -22.52 16.68 16.61
C GLU A 177 -22.96 17.13 15.20
N ALA A 178 -22.10 17.00 14.19
CA ALA A 178 -22.44 17.29 12.81
C ALA A 178 -23.52 16.33 12.29
N ALA A 179 -23.37 15.03 12.55
CA ALA A 179 -24.36 14.02 12.17
C ALA A 179 -25.71 14.24 12.89
N ALA A 180 -25.69 14.65 14.17
CA ALA A 180 -26.90 14.98 14.90
C ALA A 180 -27.63 16.22 14.33
N LYS A 181 -26.87 17.26 13.92
CA LYS A 181 -27.42 18.45 13.25
C LYS A 181 -28.03 18.10 11.90
N GLU A 182 -27.35 17.30 11.08
CA GLU A 182 -27.89 16.83 9.80
C GLU A 182 -29.17 16.00 9.98
N ALA A 183 -29.22 15.14 11.00
CA ALA A 183 -30.42 14.37 11.33
C ALA A 183 -31.59 15.27 11.77
N ALA A 184 -31.32 16.31 12.56
CA ALA A 184 -32.32 17.30 12.96
C ALA A 184 -32.84 18.10 11.75
N ASP A 185 -31.95 18.56 10.86
CA ASP A 185 -32.33 19.27 9.63
C ASP A 185 -33.17 18.40 8.69
N LEU A 186 -32.84 17.11 8.58
CA LEU A 186 -33.63 16.14 7.82
C LEU A 186 -35.02 15.92 8.43
N LEU A 187 -35.15 15.93 9.76
CA LEU A 187 -36.46 15.84 10.42
C LEU A 187 -37.30 17.10 10.16
N VAL A 188 -36.71 18.29 10.23
CA VAL A 188 -37.38 19.56 9.91
C VAL A 188 -37.85 19.58 8.45
N LYS A 189 -37.00 19.15 7.50
CA LYS A 189 -37.38 19.03 6.08
C LYS A 189 -38.55 18.06 5.89
N LYS A 190 -38.52 16.88 6.52
CA LYS A 190 -39.61 15.91 6.46
C LYS A 190 -40.91 16.44 7.06
N GLN A 191 -40.84 17.23 8.14
CA GLN A 191 -42.02 17.87 8.71
C GLN A 191 -42.57 18.95 7.78
N ALA A 192 -41.70 19.76 7.15
CA ALA A 192 -42.11 20.75 6.16
C ALA A 192 -42.76 20.09 4.93
N GLU A 193 -42.19 19.00 4.41
CA GLU A 193 -42.79 18.22 3.31
C GLU A 193 -44.15 17.63 3.68
N ARG A 194 -44.31 17.12 4.92
CA ARG A 194 -45.60 16.64 5.42
C ARG A 194 -46.64 17.75 5.51
N HIS A 195 -46.25 18.93 6.01
CA HIS A 195 -47.13 20.10 6.05
C HIS A 195 -47.51 20.58 4.65
N PHE A 196 -46.57 20.60 3.72
CA PHE A 196 -46.82 20.94 2.32
C PHE A 196 -47.81 19.94 1.68
N MET A 197 -47.63 18.63 1.91
CA MET A 197 -48.58 17.63 1.42
C MET A 197 -49.96 17.77 2.06
N GLN A 198 -50.05 18.10 3.34
CA GLN A 198 -51.32 18.36 4.01
C GLN A 198 -52.01 19.59 3.44
N GLN A 199 -51.29 20.68 3.20
CA GLN A 199 -51.81 21.88 2.53
C GLN A 199 -52.27 21.57 1.11
N ALA A 200 -51.48 20.85 0.31
CA ALA A 200 -51.87 20.45 -1.04
C ALA A 200 -53.12 19.56 -1.06
N VAL A 201 -53.30 18.69 -0.06
CA VAL A 201 -54.53 17.89 0.09
C VAL A 201 -55.72 18.77 0.45
N LEU A 202 -55.54 19.74 1.36
CA LEU A 202 -56.59 20.69 1.72
C LEU A 202 -56.98 21.57 0.52
N GLU A 203 -56.01 22.14 -0.18
CA GLU A 203 -56.22 22.90 -1.42
C GLU A 203 -56.92 22.05 -2.49
N ALA A 204 -56.53 20.78 -2.66
CA ALA A 204 -57.22 19.87 -3.59
C ALA A 204 -58.66 19.57 -3.15
N THR A 205 -58.94 19.48 -1.85
CA THR A 205 -60.32 19.31 -1.35
C THR A 205 -61.14 20.59 -1.46
N GLU A 206 -60.53 21.77 -1.30
CA GLU A 206 -61.16 23.07 -1.51
C GLU A 206 -61.45 23.31 -3.00
N HIS A 207 -60.51 22.98 -3.89
CA HIS A 207 -60.73 22.96 -5.33
C HIS A 207 -61.87 22.02 -5.73
N LYS A 208 -61.93 20.81 -5.18
CA LYS A 208 -63.08 19.90 -5.40
C LYS A 208 -64.40 20.44 -4.86
N ARG A 209 -64.37 21.18 -3.73
CA ARG A 209 -65.55 21.84 -3.19
C ARG A 209 -66.01 23.00 -4.06
N LEU A 210 -65.09 23.81 -4.57
CA LEU A 210 -65.36 24.90 -5.52
C LEU A 210 -65.87 24.35 -6.85
N GLU A 211 -65.27 23.27 -7.38
CA GLU A 211 -65.76 22.55 -8.55
C GLU A 211 -67.17 21.99 -8.31
N SER A 212 -67.46 21.44 -7.12
CA SER A 212 -68.82 20.97 -6.79
C SER A 212 -69.82 22.11 -6.53
N ALA A 213 -69.36 23.32 -6.22
CA ALA A 213 -70.19 24.50 -6.08
C ALA A 213 -70.48 25.16 -7.45
N ASP A 214 -69.56 25.05 -8.41
CA ASP A 214 -69.74 25.44 -9.81
C ASP A 214 -70.64 24.47 -10.60
N VAL A 215 -70.96 23.27 -10.06
CA VAL A 215 -71.92 22.33 -10.67
C VAL A 215 -73.38 22.81 -10.58
N ASN A 216 -73.67 23.90 -9.86
CA ASN A 216 -74.99 24.54 -9.90
C ASN A 216 -75.23 25.42 -11.15
N GLY A 217 -74.28 25.49 -12.08
CA GLY A 217 -74.38 26.23 -13.34
C GLY A 217 -74.36 25.35 -14.58
N GLY A 218 -75.37 24.49 -14.76
CA GLY A 218 -75.84 23.99 -16.07
C GLY A 218 -74.81 23.72 -17.17
N LEU A 219 -73.89 22.78 -16.98
CA LEU A 219 -73.26 22.04 -18.10
C LEU A 219 -72.68 20.75 -17.54
N ALA A 220 -73.46 19.67 -17.65
CA ALA A 220 -72.90 18.32 -17.59
C ALA A 220 -71.97 18.15 -18.78
N ALA A 221 -70.69 18.50 -18.61
CA ALA A 221 -69.66 18.19 -19.59
C ALA A 221 -69.60 16.67 -19.71
N GLY A 222 -70.00 16.16 -20.88
CA GLY A 222 -69.82 14.75 -21.20
C GLY A 222 -68.34 14.42 -21.06
N CYS A 223 -68.01 13.53 -20.14
CA CYS A 223 -66.63 13.04 -20.03
C CYS A 223 -66.33 12.16 -21.23
N ALA A 224 -65.87 12.78 -22.31
CA ALA A 224 -65.29 12.11 -23.45
C ALA A 224 -63.81 11.87 -23.17
N ALA A 225 -63.31 10.66 -23.43
CA ALA A 225 -61.93 10.28 -23.11
C ALA A 225 -60.92 11.09 -23.94
N PHE A 226 -61.34 11.62 -25.09
CA PHE A 226 -60.54 12.47 -25.95
C PHE A 226 -61.31 13.70 -26.48
N PRO A 227 -60.64 14.83 -26.77
CA PRO A 227 -61.28 16.08 -27.20
C PRO A 227 -62.00 16.04 -28.55
N TRP A 228 -61.82 14.98 -29.33
CA TRP A 228 -62.48 14.74 -30.62
C TRP A 228 -63.71 13.83 -30.50
N ASP A 229 -63.96 13.25 -29.32
CA ASP A 229 -65.14 12.43 -29.06
C ASP A 229 -66.39 13.28 -28.78
N GLU A 230 -66.22 14.56 -28.45
CA GLU A 230 -67.31 15.54 -28.42
C GLU A 230 -67.51 16.16 -29.81
N VAL A 231 -68.69 15.95 -30.41
CA VAL A 231 -69.11 16.65 -31.64
C VAL A 231 -69.43 18.11 -31.28
N SER A 232 -68.39 18.94 -31.20
CA SER A 232 -68.53 20.38 -30.97
C SER A 232 -68.95 21.06 -32.28
N GLN A 233 -70.00 21.89 -32.24
CA GLN A 233 -70.47 22.68 -33.39
C GLN A 233 -69.49 23.79 -33.82
N ASN A 234 -68.45 24.09 -33.01
CA ASN A 234 -67.48 25.15 -33.27
C ASN A 234 -66.05 24.60 -33.44
N GLY A 235 -65.60 24.44 -34.69
CA GLY A 235 -64.27 23.88 -35.01
C GLY A 235 -63.06 24.70 -34.52
N THR A 236 -63.24 25.97 -34.16
CA THR A 236 -62.17 26.83 -33.63
C THR A 236 -61.76 26.45 -32.20
N SER A 237 -62.73 26.19 -31.32
CA SER A 237 -62.44 25.81 -29.92
C SER A 237 -61.81 24.41 -29.83
N GLN A 238 -62.19 23.50 -30.72
CA GLN A 238 -61.57 22.18 -30.81
C GLN A 238 -60.12 22.24 -31.28
N ARG A 239 -59.82 23.14 -32.23
CA ARG A 239 -58.45 23.41 -32.69
C ARG A 239 -57.59 24.02 -31.58
N GLU A 240 -58.12 24.95 -30.79
CA GLU A 240 -57.43 25.53 -29.64
C GLU A 240 -57.12 24.49 -28.56
N LYS A 241 -58.09 23.63 -28.21
CA LYS A 241 -57.87 22.51 -27.28
C LYS A 241 -56.78 21.54 -27.78
N CYS A 242 -56.75 21.24 -29.07
CA CYS A 242 -55.70 20.40 -29.66
C CYS A 242 -54.31 21.06 -29.62
N LEU A 243 -54.24 22.37 -29.87
CA LEU A 243 -52.99 23.14 -29.77
C LEU A 243 -52.47 23.19 -28.33
N LEU A 244 -53.36 23.37 -27.35
CA LEU A 244 -53.01 23.33 -25.93
C LEU A 244 -52.46 21.95 -25.50
N LEU A 245 -53.04 20.86 -26.00
CA LEU A 245 -52.53 19.50 -25.76
C LEU A 245 -51.18 19.25 -26.43
N LEU A 246 -50.96 19.79 -27.63
CA LEU A 246 -49.65 19.72 -28.30
C LEU A 246 -48.58 20.48 -27.52
N ASP A 247 -48.89 21.67 -27.02
CA ASP A 247 -47.97 22.45 -26.19
C ASP A 247 -47.72 21.82 -24.82
N ALA A 248 -48.75 21.21 -24.21
CA ALA A 248 -48.60 20.42 -23.00
C ALA A 248 -47.68 19.22 -23.23
N ASN A 249 -47.85 18.48 -24.33
CA ASN A 249 -46.98 17.37 -24.71
C ASN A 249 -45.54 17.81 -24.97
N ARG A 250 -45.33 18.97 -25.61
CA ARG A 250 -43.99 19.56 -25.79
C ARG A 250 -43.33 19.87 -24.46
N LYS A 251 -44.03 20.53 -23.54
CA LYS A 251 -43.54 20.82 -22.18
C LYS A 251 -43.21 19.54 -21.40
N LEU A 252 -44.04 18.49 -21.53
CA LEU A 252 -43.82 17.19 -20.90
C LEU A 252 -42.59 16.49 -21.46
N ALA A 253 -42.38 16.56 -22.78
CA ALA A 253 -41.19 16.02 -23.43
C ALA A 253 -39.91 16.75 -23.00
N GLU A 254 -39.95 18.07 -22.84
CA GLU A 254 -38.84 18.86 -22.31
C GLU A 254 -38.53 18.54 -20.85
N LEU A 255 -39.55 18.37 -20.00
CA LEU A 255 -39.37 17.93 -18.62
C LEU A 255 -38.72 16.55 -18.53
N LYS A 256 -39.17 15.58 -19.34
CA LYS A 256 -38.52 14.26 -19.42
C LYS A 256 -37.07 14.34 -19.90
N LYS A 257 -36.76 15.23 -20.85
CA LYS A 257 -35.36 15.47 -21.28
C LYS A 257 -34.51 16.01 -20.14
N LYS A 258 -35.02 16.97 -19.36
CA LYS A 258 -34.32 17.52 -18.18
C LYS A 258 -34.12 16.45 -17.10
N GLU A 259 -35.15 15.64 -16.82
CA GLU A 259 -35.06 14.53 -15.86
C GLU A 259 -34.03 13.46 -16.28
N GLN A 260 -33.94 13.16 -17.58
CA GLN A 260 -32.89 12.28 -18.10
C GLN A 260 -31.49 12.89 -17.96
N GLN A 261 -31.35 14.21 -18.12
CA GLN A 261 -30.08 14.90 -17.94
C GLN A 261 -29.66 14.92 -16.47
N THR A 262 -30.57 15.17 -15.54
CA THR A 262 -30.28 15.13 -14.09
C THR A 262 -29.87 13.73 -13.65
N ARG A 263 -30.58 12.68 -14.10
CA ARG A 263 -30.19 11.29 -13.81
C ARG A 263 -28.79 10.94 -14.32
N LYS A 264 -28.42 11.39 -15.53
CA LYS A 264 -27.06 11.19 -16.06
C LYS A 264 -25.99 11.93 -15.26
N ILE A 265 -26.30 13.10 -14.71
CA ILE A 265 -25.37 13.84 -13.85
C ILE A 265 -25.23 13.11 -12.50
N GLU A 266 -26.33 12.65 -11.91
CA GLU A 266 -26.31 11.88 -10.66
C GLU A 266 -25.54 10.56 -10.81
N GLU A 267 -25.71 9.83 -11.91
CA GLU A 267 -24.94 8.62 -12.22
C GLU A 267 -23.45 8.91 -12.32
N LYS A 268 -23.04 9.97 -13.04
CA LYS A 268 -21.64 10.38 -13.12
C LYS A 268 -21.04 10.73 -11.77
N VAL A 269 -21.78 11.45 -10.92
CA VAL A 269 -21.33 11.79 -9.56
C VAL A 269 -21.14 10.51 -8.73
N ARG A 270 -22.06 9.54 -8.82
CA ARG A 270 -21.93 8.25 -8.13
C ARG A 270 -20.73 7.45 -8.63
N GLU A 271 -20.47 7.44 -9.94
CA GLU A 271 -19.29 6.80 -10.51
C GLU A 271 -18.00 7.45 -10.02
N GLU A 272 -17.95 8.78 -9.98
CA GLU A 272 -16.79 9.55 -9.47
C GLU A 272 -16.54 9.29 -7.98
N THR A 273 -17.60 9.21 -7.15
CA THR A 273 -17.46 8.89 -5.73
C THR A 273 -16.91 7.47 -5.52
N VAL A 274 -17.41 6.49 -6.26
CA VAL A 274 -16.92 5.10 -6.18
C VAL A 274 -15.44 5.03 -6.62
N LEU A 275 -15.05 5.75 -7.67
CA LEU A 275 -13.65 5.82 -8.10
C LEU A 275 -12.75 6.49 -7.06
N ALA A 276 -13.24 7.53 -6.39
CA ALA A 276 -12.52 8.20 -5.30
C ALA A 276 -12.32 7.26 -4.09
N GLU A 277 -13.34 6.49 -3.71
CA GLU A 277 -13.26 5.49 -2.65
C GLU A 277 -12.25 4.38 -2.98
N VAL A 278 -12.26 3.86 -4.21
CA VAL A 278 -11.28 2.85 -4.66
C VAL A 278 -9.85 3.40 -4.62
N ARG A 279 -9.65 4.66 -5.02
CA ARG A 279 -8.32 5.32 -4.92
C ARG A 279 -7.87 5.47 -3.47
N ALA A 280 -8.76 5.89 -2.58
CA ALA A 280 -8.47 6.01 -1.15
C ALA A 280 -8.12 4.65 -0.52
N GLN A 281 -8.84 3.59 -0.89
CA GLN A 281 -8.53 2.22 -0.46
C GLN A 281 -7.15 1.77 -0.95
N ALA A 282 -6.83 2.00 -2.23
CA ALA A 282 -5.52 1.65 -2.80
C ALA A 282 -4.37 2.42 -2.13
N GLU A 283 -4.57 3.70 -1.77
CA GLU A 283 -3.58 4.47 -1.01
C GLU A 283 -3.40 3.95 0.42
N ASN A 284 -4.49 3.60 1.09
CA ASN A 284 -4.46 3.00 2.43
C ASN A 284 -3.74 1.64 2.43
N GLU A 285 -3.93 0.81 1.40
CA GLU A 285 -3.19 -0.43 1.22
C GLU A 285 -1.69 -0.20 0.99
N LYS A 286 -1.33 0.80 0.17
CA LYS A 286 0.07 1.20 -0.02
C LYS A 286 0.70 1.66 1.31
N ARG A 287 0.00 2.46 2.11
CA ARG A 287 0.46 2.89 3.45
C ARG A 287 0.68 1.69 4.38
N LYS A 288 -0.29 0.78 4.46
CA LYS A 288 -0.18 -0.47 5.24
C LYS A 288 1.00 -1.34 4.78
N ALA A 289 1.25 -1.44 3.46
CA ALA A 289 2.37 -2.18 2.93
C ALA A 289 3.73 -1.55 3.28
N VAL A 290 3.83 -0.21 3.25
CA VAL A 290 5.02 0.53 3.68
C VAL A 290 5.25 0.37 5.18
N GLU A 291 4.22 0.48 6.01
CA GLU A 291 4.31 0.23 7.45
C GLU A 291 4.74 -1.20 7.77
N LYS A 292 4.20 -2.20 7.05
CA LYS A 292 4.62 -3.59 7.19
C LYS A 292 6.11 -3.77 6.84
N LYS A 293 6.59 -3.15 5.75
CA LYS A 293 8.01 -3.15 5.40
C LYS A 293 8.87 -2.48 6.48
N ARG A 294 8.39 -1.37 7.07
CA ARG A 294 9.08 -0.67 8.15
C ARG A 294 9.17 -1.53 9.41
N ARG A 295 8.07 -2.17 9.84
CA ARG A 295 8.06 -3.10 10.99
C ARG A 295 9.00 -4.28 10.77
N LEU A 296 8.98 -4.90 9.59
CA LEU A 296 9.92 -5.98 9.24
C LEU A 296 11.39 -5.51 9.24
N ALA A 297 11.66 -4.27 8.84
CA ALA A 297 13.00 -3.70 8.91
C ALA A 297 13.44 -3.41 10.36
N GLU A 298 12.52 -2.94 11.20
CA GLU A 298 12.73 -2.72 12.64
C GLU A 298 12.96 -4.05 13.37
N GLU A 299 12.19 -5.10 13.08
CA GLU A 299 12.38 -6.46 13.60
C GLU A 299 13.73 -7.08 13.20
N ARG A 300 14.19 -6.84 11.96
CA ARG A 300 15.53 -7.27 11.53
C ARG A 300 16.63 -6.53 12.28
N ARG A 301 16.43 -5.24 12.59
CA ARG A 301 17.38 -4.46 13.38
C ARG A 301 17.39 -4.93 14.83
N SER A 302 16.24 -5.15 15.46
CA SER A 302 16.18 -5.67 16.83
C SER A 302 16.76 -7.08 16.95
N ALA A 303 16.48 -7.98 16.00
CA ALA A 303 17.10 -9.31 15.96
C ALA A 303 18.63 -9.25 15.80
N SER A 304 19.15 -8.28 15.03
CA SER A 304 20.60 -8.06 14.91
C SER A 304 21.23 -7.50 16.20
N VAL A 305 20.50 -6.66 16.94
CA VAL A 305 20.95 -6.12 18.23
C VAL A 305 20.90 -7.19 19.32
N GLU A 306 19.88 -8.04 19.37
CA GLU A 306 19.81 -9.17 20.30
C GLU A 306 20.88 -10.25 20.01
N ALA A 307 21.28 -10.43 18.75
CA ALA A 307 22.41 -11.28 18.37
C ALA A 307 23.77 -10.70 18.81
N GLN A 308 23.90 -9.37 18.88
CA GLN A 308 25.11 -8.69 19.38
C GLN A 308 25.15 -8.57 20.91
N VAL A 309 23.99 -8.59 21.60
CA VAL A 309 23.92 -8.48 23.07
C VAL A 309 24.13 -9.83 23.78
N LYS A 310 23.98 -10.96 23.08
CA LYS A 310 24.27 -12.31 23.62
C LYS A 310 25.74 -12.77 23.47
N THR A 311 26.66 -11.89 23.10
CA THR A 311 28.10 -12.11 23.35
C THR A 311 28.49 -11.40 24.63
N VAL A 312 28.06 -11.95 25.76
CA VAL A 312 28.62 -11.64 27.08
C VAL A 312 30.08 -12.13 27.07
N PRO A 313 31.08 -11.30 27.42
CA PRO A 313 32.43 -11.80 27.59
C PRO A 313 32.41 -12.73 28.81
N ALA A 314 32.64 -14.01 28.59
CA ALA A 314 32.98 -14.91 29.69
C ALA A 314 34.20 -14.30 30.39
N VAL A 315 34.05 -13.98 31.67
CA VAL A 315 35.17 -13.67 32.56
C VAL A 315 36.00 -14.96 32.62
N VAL A 316 37.08 -14.99 31.84
CA VAL A 316 38.09 -16.03 31.91
C VAL A 316 39.04 -15.61 33.02
N GLU A 317 39.00 -16.37 34.11
CA GLU A 317 39.97 -16.26 35.20
C GLU A 317 41.40 -16.36 34.63
N LEU A 318 42.27 -15.48 35.11
CA LEU A 318 43.69 -15.50 34.79
C LEU A 318 44.27 -16.85 35.20
N ASN A 319 44.63 -17.66 34.20
CA ASN A 319 45.67 -18.66 34.36
C ASN A 319 46.81 -18.32 33.41
N ASP A 320 47.98 -18.10 34.00
CA ASP A 320 49.25 -17.91 33.34
C ASP A 320 49.51 -19.05 32.34
N ARG A 321 49.32 -18.75 31.06
CA ARG A 321 49.88 -19.53 29.94
C ARG A 321 50.02 -18.64 28.71
N SER A 322 51.01 -17.77 28.79
CA SER A 322 51.57 -17.00 27.68
C SER A 322 52.39 -17.90 26.75
N ALA A 323 51.75 -18.78 25.99
CA ALA A 323 52.31 -19.36 24.77
C ALA A 323 51.22 -20.12 24.01
N SER A 324 51.06 -19.81 22.71
CA SER A 324 50.29 -20.55 21.68
C SER A 324 49.00 -19.90 21.12
N TRP A 325 49.12 -18.71 20.53
CA TRP A 325 48.13 -18.25 19.53
C TRP A 325 48.38 -18.83 18.11
N PHE A 326 49.42 -19.66 17.94
CA PHE A 326 49.79 -20.33 16.69
C PHE A 326 49.85 -21.86 16.83
N LEU A 327 48.82 -22.47 17.42
CA LEU A 327 48.59 -23.90 17.20
C LEU A 327 47.58 -24.05 16.06
N GLN A 328 48.07 -24.48 14.91
CA GLN A 328 47.25 -25.08 13.86
C GLN A 328 46.33 -26.11 14.52
N SER A 329 45.02 -25.90 14.43
CA SER A 329 44.04 -26.91 14.78
C SER A 329 44.41 -28.19 14.04
N THR A 330 44.76 -29.23 14.78
CA THR A 330 44.98 -30.56 14.23
C THR A 330 43.70 -31.03 13.52
N ARG A 331 43.92 -31.80 12.46
CA ARG A 331 42.93 -32.25 11.47
C ARG A 331 41.77 -33.09 12.06
N GLU A 332 41.85 -33.43 13.34
CA GLU A 332 40.92 -34.29 14.08
C GLU A 332 39.66 -33.56 14.57
N ASP A 333 39.71 -32.23 14.78
CA ASP A 333 38.57 -31.44 15.26
C ASP A 333 37.58 -31.00 14.17
N ALA A 334 37.94 -31.12 12.89
CA ALA A 334 37.07 -30.74 11.79
C ALA A 334 35.92 -31.74 11.57
N GLY A 335 36.11 -33.01 11.93
CA GLY A 335 35.08 -34.05 11.84
C GLY A 335 33.98 -33.85 12.87
N ALA A 336 34.37 -33.74 14.15
CA ALA A 336 33.43 -33.55 15.27
C ALA A 336 32.62 -32.25 15.15
N ARG A 337 33.21 -31.17 14.60
CA ARG A 337 32.46 -29.93 14.33
C ARG A 337 31.42 -30.10 13.22
N ARG A 338 31.76 -30.81 12.15
CA ARG A 338 30.82 -31.11 11.04
C ARG A 338 29.69 -32.03 11.47
N GLU A 339 29.96 -32.98 12.35
CA GLU A 339 28.94 -33.86 12.93
C GLU A 339 27.97 -33.08 13.83
N ARG A 340 28.49 -32.23 14.72
CA ARG A 340 27.65 -31.33 15.53
C ARG A 340 26.82 -30.36 14.67
N GLU A 341 27.38 -29.84 13.58
CA GLU A 341 26.63 -29.00 12.64
C GLU A 341 25.50 -29.78 11.93
N ARG A 342 25.73 -31.05 11.59
CA ARG A 342 24.69 -31.92 11.02
C ARG A 342 23.59 -32.23 12.02
N GLU A 343 23.94 -32.58 13.26
CA GLU A 343 22.99 -32.83 14.35
C GLU A 343 22.13 -31.59 14.64
N LEU A 344 22.74 -30.40 14.68
CA LEU A 344 22.01 -29.13 14.83
C LEU A 344 21.10 -28.85 13.63
N MET A 345 21.52 -29.19 12.41
CA MET A 345 20.67 -29.04 11.22
C MET A 345 19.49 -30.02 11.25
N GLU A 346 19.71 -31.26 11.68
CA GLU A 346 18.67 -32.29 11.77
C GLU A 346 17.65 -31.98 12.87
N THR A 347 18.11 -31.56 14.05
CA THR A 347 17.23 -31.11 15.14
C THR A 347 16.42 -29.86 14.75
N ASN A 348 17.03 -28.90 14.05
CA ASN A 348 16.33 -27.72 13.55
C ASN A 348 15.30 -28.09 12.45
N LYS A 349 15.63 -29.07 11.59
CA LYS A 349 14.69 -29.62 10.61
C LYS A 349 13.50 -30.34 11.27
N GLN A 350 13.73 -31.05 12.37
CA GLN A 350 12.67 -31.70 13.15
C GLN A 350 11.77 -30.65 13.83
N LEU A 351 12.34 -29.66 14.52
CA LEU A 351 11.60 -28.55 15.12
C LEU A 351 10.81 -27.75 14.07
N ALA A 352 11.37 -27.53 12.88
CA ALA A 352 10.66 -26.87 11.78
C ALA A 352 9.47 -27.70 11.26
N LYS A 353 9.58 -29.03 11.26
CA LYS A 353 8.45 -29.92 10.90
C LYS A 353 7.38 -29.93 11.99
N GLU A 354 7.77 -30.00 13.26
CA GLU A 354 6.85 -29.97 14.39
C GLU A 354 6.10 -28.65 14.49
N THR A 355 6.78 -27.51 14.29
CA THR A 355 6.12 -26.20 14.27
C THR A 355 5.15 -26.05 13.11
N LYS A 356 5.48 -26.58 11.92
CA LYS A 356 4.54 -26.64 10.80
C LYS A 356 3.33 -27.51 11.12
N ARG A 357 3.54 -28.65 11.77
CA ARG A 357 2.46 -29.55 12.20
C ARG A 357 1.55 -28.88 13.23
N ARG A 358 2.11 -28.26 14.27
CA ARG A 358 1.33 -27.50 15.27
C ARG A 358 0.50 -26.38 14.63
N ARG A 359 1.09 -25.63 13.70
CA ARG A 359 0.35 -24.59 12.95
C ARG A 359 -0.80 -25.16 12.12
N ALA A 360 -0.61 -26.33 11.50
CA ALA A 360 -1.67 -27.00 10.76
C ALA A 360 -2.79 -27.48 11.70
N GLU A 361 -2.43 -28.10 12.83
CA GLU A 361 -3.38 -28.55 13.86
C GLU A 361 -4.16 -27.37 14.48
N ASP A 362 -3.51 -26.24 14.74
CA ASP A 362 -4.17 -25.03 15.24
C ASP A 362 -5.10 -24.40 14.19
N ALA A 363 -4.72 -24.40 12.91
CA ALA A 363 -5.58 -23.95 11.81
C ALA A 363 -6.81 -24.87 11.63
N GLU A 364 -6.64 -26.19 11.79
CA GLU A 364 -7.75 -27.14 11.77
C GLU A 364 -8.70 -26.93 12.96
N ARG A 365 -8.18 -26.67 14.16
CA ARG A 365 -9.00 -26.32 15.33
C ARG A 365 -9.79 -25.04 15.11
N GLN A 366 -9.16 -24.00 14.58
CA GLN A 366 -9.84 -22.75 14.25
C GLN A 366 -10.96 -22.97 13.22
N LEU A 367 -10.70 -23.72 12.15
CA LEU A 367 -11.74 -24.08 11.17
C LEU A 367 -12.88 -24.89 11.79
N GLN A 368 -12.60 -25.78 12.74
CA GLN A 368 -13.64 -26.53 13.45
C GLN A 368 -14.48 -25.64 14.36
N GLU A 369 -13.86 -24.67 15.05
CA GLU A 369 -14.57 -23.69 15.86
C GLU A 369 -15.45 -22.76 15.01
N GLU A 370 -14.94 -22.30 13.87
CA GLU A 370 -15.73 -21.49 12.91
C GLU A 370 -16.92 -22.28 12.38
N ARG A 371 -16.73 -23.55 12.02
CA ARG A 371 -17.84 -24.43 11.59
C ARG A 371 -18.89 -24.60 12.69
N LYS A 372 -18.49 -24.77 13.95
CA LYS A 372 -19.42 -24.86 15.09
C LYS A 372 -20.19 -23.56 15.28
N ARG A 373 -19.52 -22.40 15.23
CA ARG A 373 -20.16 -21.08 15.32
C ARG A 373 -21.16 -20.85 14.19
N LEU A 374 -20.81 -21.23 12.97
CA LEU A 374 -21.72 -21.17 11.82
C LEU A 374 -22.96 -22.06 12.04
N GLN A 375 -22.77 -23.30 12.49
CA GLN A 375 -23.89 -24.19 12.81
C GLN A 375 -24.78 -23.65 13.94
N GLU A 376 -24.21 -23.03 14.97
CA GLU A 376 -24.97 -22.39 16.04
C GLU A 376 -25.78 -21.20 15.52
N SER A 377 -25.18 -20.36 14.66
CA SER A 377 -25.86 -19.24 14.02
C SER A 377 -27.01 -19.69 13.11
N GLU A 378 -26.83 -20.76 12.34
CA GLU A 378 -27.88 -21.34 11.50
C GLU A 378 -29.03 -21.91 12.34
N ARG A 379 -28.72 -22.53 13.48
CA ARG A 379 -29.73 -23.03 14.42
C ARG A 379 -30.52 -21.88 15.05
N ALA A 380 -29.84 -20.82 15.48
CA ALA A 380 -30.49 -19.62 16.02
C ALA A 380 -31.42 -18.99 14.98
N TYR A 381 -30.95 -18.83 13.74
CA TYR A 381 -31.76 -18.31 12.64
C TYR A 381 -33.00 -19.18 12.36
N LYS A 382 -32.86 -20.52 12.34
CA LYS A 382 -34.01 -21.42 12.18
C LYS A 382 -35.03 -21.27 13.32
N GLN A 383 -34.56 -21.14 14.56
CA GLN A 383 -35.44 -20.93 15.72
C GLN A 383 -36.17 -19.58 15.65
N GLU A 384 -35.50 -18.50 15.21
CA GLU A 384 -36.14 -17.20 14.99
C GLU A 384 -37.22 -17.29 13.91
N MET A 385 -36.91 -17.92 12.77
CA MET A 385 -37.88 -18.14 11.69
C MET A 385 -39.09 -18.97 12.14
N GLU A 386 -38.89 -19.97 13.00
CA GLU A 386 -39.98 -20.74 13.60
C GLU A 386 -40.83 -19.90 14.56
N ARG A 387 -40.20 -19.04 15.38
CA ARG A 387 -40.90 -18.10 16.26
C ARG A 387 -41.74 -17.11 15.46
N GLU A 388 -41.17 -16.49 14.42
CA GLU A 388 -41.91 -15.58 13.54
C GLU A 388 -43.09 -16.28 12.86
N ARG A 389 -42.92 -17.53 12.40
CA ARG A 389 -44.01 -18.32 11.82
C ARG A 389 -45.10 -18.61 12.85
N ALA A 390 -44.73 -18.94 14.09
CA ALA A 390 -45.67 -19.18 15.17
C ALA A 390 -46.42 -17.89 15.56
N GLU A 391 -45.74 -16.74 15.59
CA GLU A 391 -46.36 -15.43 15.82
C GLU A 391 -47.33 -15.03 14.71
N LYS A 392 -46.95 -15.23 13.44
CA LYS A 392 -47.85 -15.01 12.29
C LYS A 392 -49.09 -15.88 12.37
N ARG A 393 -48.95 -17.16 12.77
CA ARG A 393 -50.10 -18.04 13.01
C ARG A 393 -50.99 -17.51 14.13
N LYS A 394 -50.43 -17.10 15.27
CA LYS A 394 -51.18 -16.50 16.38
C LYS A 394 -51.92 -15.22 15.95
N GLN A 395 -51.28 -14.36 15.16
CA GLN A 395 -51.92 -13.15 14.61
C GLN A 395 -53.07 -13.51 13.67
N GLN A 396 -52.87 -14.51 12.81
CA GLN A 396 -53.92 -14.98 11.89
C GLN A 396 -55.09 -15.61 12.65
N ASP A 397 -54.83 -16.41 13.69
CA ASP A 397 -55.86 -16.98 14.55
C ASP A 397 -56.63 -15.90 15.31
N ALA A 398 -55.95 -14.86 15.80
CA ALA A 398 -56.59 -13.71 16.45
C ALA A 398 -57.51 -12.94 15.48
N VAL A 399 -57.06 -12.72 14.23
CA VAL A 399 -57.89 -12.10 13.18
C VAL A 399 -59.08 -12.98 12.83
N ASN A 400 -58.90 -14.29 12.71
CA ASN A 400 -59.99 -15.23 12.46
C ASN A 400 -61.00 -15.23 13.61
N GLN A 401 -60.56 -15.22 14.86
CA GLN A 401 -61.42 -15.12 16.04
C GLN A 401 -62.17 -13.78 16.08
N ALA A 402 -61.52 -12.66 15.75
CA ALA A 402 -62.17 -11.36 15.64
C ALA A 402 -63.22 -11.34 14.53
N ALA A 403 -62.94 -11.96 13.37
CA ALA A 403 -63.88 -12.10 12.28
C ALA A 403 -65.08 -12.97 12.65
N LEU A 404 -64.87 -14.07 13.39
CA LEU A 404 -65.94 -14.92 13.91
C LEU A 404 -66.81 -14.18 14.93
N LYS A 405 -66.21 -13.39 15.84
CA LYS A 405 -66.95 -12.54 16.78
C LYS A 405 -67.79 -11.49 16.05
N ALA A 406 -67.20 -10.79 15.07
CA ALA A 406 -67.91 -9.81 14.25
C ALA A 406 -69.04 -10.46 13.42
N ALA A 407 -68.85 -11.69 12.92
CA ALA A 407 -69.89 -12.44 12.23
C ALA A 407 -71.03 -12.85 13.19
N ALA A 408 -70.70 -13.28 14.42
CA ALA A 408 -71.67 -13.59 15.45
C ALA A 408 -72.47 -12.35 15.87
N GLU A 409 -71.82 -11.19 16.07
CA GLU A 409 -72.48 -9.91 16.35
C GLU A 409 -73.41 -9.49 15.20
N ARG A 410 -72.99 -9.66 13.95
CA ARG A 410 -73.85 -9.41 12.78
C ARG A 410 -75.04 -10.37 12.73
N HIS A 411 -74.86 -11.64 13.11
CA HIS A 411 -75.94 -12.60 13.19
C HIS A 411 -76.92 -12.27 14.33
N ALA A 412 -76.43 -11.83 15.49
CA ALA A 412 -77.26 -11.38 16.60
C ALA A 412 -78.10 -10.15 16.22
N LYS A 413 -77.47 -9.13 15.61
CA LYS A 413 -78.17 -7.94 15.09
C LYS A 413 -79.20 -8.28 14.01
N ARG A 414 -78.91 -9.28 13.16
CA ARG A 414 -79.87 -9.81 12.18
C ARG A 414 -81.02 -10.58 12.82
N GLN A 415 -80.81 -11.28 13.92
CA GLN A 415 -81.89 -11.95 14.65
C GLN A 415 -82.79 -10.94 15.38
N GLU A 416 -82.23 -9.84 15.87
CA GLU A 416 -82.99 -8.70 16.40
C GLU A 416 -83.84 -8.05 15.29
N SER A 417 -83.27 -7.77 14.12
CA SER A 417 -84.04 -7.23 12.99
C SER A 417 -85.05 -8.23 12.40
N HIS A 418 -84.75 -9.54 12.43
CA HIS A 418 -85.68 -10.58 11.97
C HIS A 418 -86.81 -10.83 12.98
N ARG A 419 -86.64 -10.48 14.26
CA ARG A 419 -87.77 -10.40 15.22
C ARG A 419 -88.71 -9.25 14.89
N ASP A 420 -88.18 -8.14 14.37
CA ASP A 420 -88.99 -7.00 13.91
C ASP A 420 -89.63 -7.23 12.52
N GLU A 421 -89.03 -8.07 11.67
CA GLU A 421 -89.60 -8.45 10.35
C GLU A 421 -90.65 -9.58 10.42
N LEU A 422 -90.82 -10.26 11.56
CA LEU A 422 -91.84 -11.30 11.73
C LEU A 422 -93.28 -10.74 11.76
N ASP A 423 -93.47 -9.43 11.84
CA ASP A 423 -94.78 -8.75 11.73
C ASP A 423 -95.19 -8.38 10.30
N LEU A 424 -94.36 -8.66 9.28
CA LEU A 424 -94.67 -8.38 7.86
C LEU A 424 -94.60 -9.63 6.97
N GLY A 425 -95.15 -10.74 7.49
CA GLY A 425 -95.25 -12.02 6.78
C GLY A 425 -96.45 -12.12 5.82
N ILE A 426 -96.53 -11.27 4.80
CA ILE A 426 -97.45 -11.48 3.66
C ILE A 426 -96.69 -11.09 2.40
N PHE A 427 -96.05 -12.05 1.74
CA PHE A 427 -95.63 -12.08 0.32
C PHE A 427 -94.47 -13.09 0.19
N LYS A 428 -94.81 -14.37 0.28
CA LYS A 428 -93.99 -15.41 -0.32
C LYS A 428 -94.78 -15.94 -1.50
N ASP A 429 -94.45 -15.45 -2.69
CA ASP A 429 -94.54 -16.25 -3.92
C ASP A 429 -93.57 -15.70 -4.99
N ASP A 430 -92.98 -16.63 -5.74
CA ASP A 430 -92.10 -16.50 -6.91
C ASP A 430 -90.61 -16.10 -6.79
N SER A 431 -89.97 -16.14 -5.60
CA SER A 431 -88.53 -15.81 -5.48
C SER A 431 -87.55 -16.99 -5.61
N SER A 432 -88.00 -18.25 -5.50
CA SER A 432 -87.10 -19.43 -5.45
C SER A 432 -86.28 -19.65 -6.73
N LYS A 433 -86.91 -19.54 -7.91
CA LYS A 433 -86.22 -19.71 -9.20
C LYS A 433 -85.22 -18.58 -9.46
N VAL A 434 -85.62 -17.34 -9.15
CA VAL A 434 -84.76 -16.14 -9.29
C VAL A 434 -83.57 -16.22 -8.33
N GLU A 435 -83.77 -16.67 -7.09
CA GLU A 435 -82.68 -16.90 -6.14
C GLU A 435 -81.74 -18.02 -6.57
N ASN A 436 -82.27 -19.12 -7.12
CA ASN A 436 -81.45 -20.22 -7.62
C ASN A 436 -80.62 -19.81 -8.85
N GLU A 437 -81.19 -19.00 -9.75
CA GLU A 437 -80.43 -18.40 -10.86
C GLU A 437 -79.38 -17.42 -10.37
N ARG A 438 -79.70 -16.59 -9.38
CA ARG A 438 -78.72 -15.68 -8.74
C ARG A 438 -77.58 -16.46 -8.11
N ARG A 439 -77.86 -17.54 -7.37
CA ARG A 439 -76.84 -18.42 -6.78
C ARG A 439 -76.00 -19.12 -7.84
N ARG A 440 -76.59 -19.57 -8.95
CA ARG A 440 -75.85 -20.14 -10.08
C ARG A 440 -74.91 -19.11 -10.71
N ARG A 441 -75.38 -17.89 -10.98
CA ARG A 441 -74.55 -16.79 -11.51
C ARG A 441 -73.43 -16.43 -10.54
N GLU A 442 -73.72 -16.40 -9.25
CA GLU A 442 -72.71 -16.13 -8.22
C GLU A 442 -71.67 -17.25 -8.10
N GLN A 443 -72.08 -18.51 -8.27
CA GLN A 443 -71.16 -19.66 -8.34
C GLN A 443 -70.27 -19.59 -9.58
N PHE A 444 -70.85 -19.32 -10.76
CA PHE A 444 -70.09 -19.12 -12.00
C PHE A 444 -69.06 -18.00 -11.86
N TYR A 445 -69.46 -16.85 -11.31
CA TYR A 445 -68.56 -15.73 -11.07
C TYR A 445 -67.42 -16.09 -10.10
N ARG A 446 -67.72 -16.84 -9.03
CA ARG A 446 -66.70 -17.31 -8.08
C ARG A 446 -65.74 -18.31 -8.71
N ASP A 447 -66.23 -19.18 -9.58
CA ASP A 447 -65.40 -20.17 -10.25
C ASP A 447 -64.55 -19.55 -11.38
N GLU A 448 -65.05 -18.53 -12.08
CA GLU A 448 -64.26 -17.67 -12.98
C GLU A 448 -63.16 -16.94 -12.20
N LEU A 449 -63.48 -16.30 -11.08
CA LEU A 449 -62.48 -15.66 -10.21
C LEU A 449 -61.39 -16.63 -9.74
N LYS A 450 -61.74 -17.88 -9.39
CA LYS A 450 -60.74 -18.89 -9.02
C LYS A 450 -59.83 -19.23 -10.19
N ARG A 451 -60.39 -19.40 -11.40
CA ARG A 451 -59.62 -19.65 -12.62
C ARG A 451 -58.67 -18.50 -12.93
N ASP A 452 -59.14 -17.26 -12.86
CA ASP A 452 -58.31 -16.08 -13.09
C ASP A 452 -57.16 -15.96 -12.07
N ILE A 453 -57.42 -16.27 -10.79
CA ILE A 453 -56.40 -16.29 -9.75
C ILE A 453 -55.37 -17.41 -10.02
N GLU A 454 -55.82 -18.59 -10.43
CA GLU A 454 -54.94 -19.71 -10.77
C GLU A 454 -54.08 -19.41 -12.00
N ASP A 455 -54.66 -18.79 -13.02
CA ASP A 455 -53.95 -18.41 -14.24
C ASP A 455 -52.99 -17.25 -13.99
N ALA A 456 -53.34 -16.27 -13.15
CA ALA A 456 -52.40 -15.26 -12.67
C ALA A 456 -51.24 -15.88 -11.87
N ARG A 457 -51.51 -16.91 -11.05
CA ARG A 457 -50.45 -17.65 -10.32
C ARG A 457 -49.56 -18.46 -11.27
N LYS A 458 -50.12 -19.07 -12.32
CA LYS A 458 -49.33 -19.77 -13.36
C LYS A 458 -48.50 -18.78 -14.18
N ALA A 459 -49.07 -17.65 -14.57
CA ALA A 459 -48.38 -16.58 -15.30
C ALA A 459 -47.20 -16.02 -14.48
N ARG A 460 -47.39 -15.77 -13.17
CA ARG A 460 -46.29 -15.35 -12.27
C ARG A 460 -45.19 -16.40 -12.14
N ARG A 461 -45.55 -17.70 -12.09
CA ARG A 461 -44.56 -18.79 -12.09
C ARG A 461 -43.79 -18.85 -13.40
N GLY A 462 -44.48 -18.78 -14.54
CA GLY A 462 -43.86 -18.75 -15.86
C GLY A 462 -42.96 -17.53 -16.08
N ALA A 463 -43.33 -16.35 -15.56
CA ALA A 463 -42.50 -15.16 -15.60
C ALA A 463 -41.19 -15.35 -14.81
N LYS A 464 -41.27 -15.87 -13.57
CA LYS A 464 -40.09 -16.18 -12.75
C LYS A 464 -39.19 -17.22 -13.39
N GLU A 465 -39.75 -18.26 -14.01
CA GLU A 465 -38.97 -19.26 -14.74
C GLU A 465 -38.24 -18.65 -15.93
N ARG A 466 -38.87 -17.73 -16.66
CA ARG A 466 -38.22 -17.00 -17.76
C ARG A 466 -37.09 -16.10 -17.24
N GLU A 467 -37.32 -15.35 -16.17
CA GLU A 467 -36.29 -14.52 -15.53
C GLU A 467 -35.09 -15.36 -15.09
N ILE A 468 -35.32 -16.49 -14.41
CA ILE A 468 -34.24 -17.41 -14.01
C ILE A 468 -33.49 -17.97 -15.23
N MET A 469 -34.17 -18.26 -16.33
CA MET A 469 -33.53 -18.75 -17.56
C MET A 469 -32.72 -17.65 -18.25
N GLU A 470 -33.19 -16.41 -18.23
CA GLU A 470 -32.47 -15.24 -18.74
C GLU A 470 -31.23 -14.92 -17.89
N GLU A 471 -31.34 -14.97 -16.57
CA GLU A 471 -30.21 -14.84 -15.65
C GLU A 471 -29.16 -15.92 -15.88
N LYS A 472 -29.57 -17.19 -16.02
CA LYS A 472 -28.65 -18.29 -16.36
C LYS A 472 -27.94 -18.06 -17.69
N ARG A 473 -28.65 -17.57 -18.71
CA ARG A 473 -28.06 -17.20 -20.00
C ARG A 473 -27.05 -16.07 -19.84
N PHE A 474 -27.39 -15.02 -19.10
CA PHE A 474 -26.50 -13.90 -18.84
C PHE A 474 -25.23 -14.33 -18.10
N LEU A 475 -25.37 -15.13 -17.04
CA LEU A 475 -24.22 -15.69 -16.31
C LEU A 475 -23.33 -16.54 -17.22
N SER A 476 -23.90 -17.38 -18.08
CA SER A 476 -23.12 -18.16 -19.04
C SER A 476 -22.34 -17.28 -20.03
N LEU A 477 -22.93 -16.17 -20.49
CA LEU A 477 -22.25 -15.20 -21.35
C LEU A 477 -21.10 -14.54 -20.60
N CYS A 478 -21.32 -14.05 -19.38
CA CYS A 478 -20.27 -13.46 -18.54
C CYS A 478 -19.12 -14.44 -18.27
N GLU A 479 -19.42 -15.73 -18.01
CA GLU A 479 -18.40 -16.75 -17.84
C GLU A 479 -17.58 -16.97 -19.12
N THR A 480 -18.23 -17.00 -20.29
CA THR A 480 -17.50 -17.14 -21.57
C THR A 480 -16.64 -15.93 -21.88
N GLU A 481 -17.10 -14.71 -21.57
CA GLU A 481 -16.32 -13.49 -21.73
C GLU A 481 -15.15 -13.43 -20.75
N ALA A 482 -15.36 -13.83 -19.49
CA ALA A 482 -14.29 -13.96 -18.51
C ALA A 482 -13.22 -14.97 -18.96
N ARG A 483 -13.62 -16.11 -19.54
CA ARG A 483 -12.68 -17.08 -20.12
C ARG A 483 -11.92 -16.50 -21.32
N ARG A 484 -12.60 -15.80 -22.23
CA ARG A 484 -11.97 -15.13 -23.39
C ARG A 484 -10.95 -14.09 -22.96
N THR A 485 -11.26 -13.25 -21.96
CA THR A 485 -10.32 -12.24 -21.46
C THR A 485 -9.11 -12.87 -20.79
N LEU A 486 -9.29 -13.94 -20.01
CA LEU A 486 -8.18 -14.71 -19.44
C LEU A 486 -7.28 -15.33 -20.51
N GLU A 487 -7.87 -15.86 -21.59
CA GLU A 487 -7.13 -16.44 -22.70
C GLU A 487 -6.33 -15.38 -23.47
N ILE A 488 -6.95 -14.23 -23.78
CA ILE A 488 -6.25 -13.07 -24.39
C ILE A 488 -5.08 -12.62 -23.51
N ASN A 489 -5.27 -12.57 -22.18
CA ASN A 489 -4.21 -12.20 -21.25
C ASN A 489 -3.07 -13.24 -21.22
N ARG A 490 -3.37 -14.52 -21.34
CA ARG A 490 -2.36 -15.59 -21.46
C ARG A 490 -1.56 -15.46 -22.75
N VAL A 491 -2.23 -15.21 -23.88
CA VAL A 491 -1.57 -14.98 -25.18
C VAL A 491 -0.67 -13.75 -25.11
N ARG A 492 -1.17 -12.60 -24.63
CA ARG A 492 -0.36 -11.39 -24.43
C ARG A 492 0.85 -11.61 -23.51
N ALA A 493 0.69 -12.41 -22.47
CA ALA A 493 1.79 -12.77 -21.58
C ALA A 493 2.83 -13.67 -22.27
N ALA A 494 2.39 -14.60 -23.12
CA ALA A 494 3.27 -15.42 -23.94
C ALA A 494 4.02 -14.58 -24.99
N GLU A 495 3.31 -13.71 -25.71
CA GLU A 495 3.89 -12.76 -26.67
C GLU A 495 4.95 -11.88 -26.00
N ARG A 496 4.67 -11.33 -24.80
CA ARG A 496 5.66 -10.57 -24.03
C ARG A 496 6.88 -11.41 -23.67
N ARG A 497 6.69 -12.66 -23.26
CA ARG A 497 7.83 -13.57 -22.98
C ARG A 497 8.65 -13.82 -24.23
N GLU A 498 8.02 -14.02 -25.37
CA GLU A 498 8.69 -14.21 -26.65
C GLU A 498 9.43 -12.95 -27.12
N THR A 499 8.86 -11.76 -26.97
CA THR A 499 9.54 -10.51 -27.30
C THR A 499 10.75 -10.28 -26.41
N TYR A 500 10.65 -10.56 -25.11
CA TYR A 500 11.81 -10.54 -24.21
C TYR A 500 12.86 -11.57 -24.61
N ARG A 501 12.45 -12.78 -25.01
CA ARG A 501 13.37 -13.83 -25.47
C ARG A 501 14.12 -13.39 -26.73
N LYS A 502 13.41 -12.85 -27.73
CA LYS A 502 13.98 -12.31 -28.98
C LYS A 502 14.93 -11.15 -28.70
N ALA A 503 14.56 -10.21 -27.85
CA ALA A 503 15.42 -9.09 -27.47
C ALA A 503 16.71 -9.56 -26.76
N LEU A 504 16.61 -10.58 -25.89
CA LEU A 504 17.80 -11.19 -25.27
C LEU A 504 18.66 -11.93 -26.29
N GLU A 505 18.06 -12.67 -27.22
CA GLU A 505 18.78 -13.35 -28.31
C GLU A 505 19.47 -12.35 -29.25
N GLU A 506 18.82 -11.23 -29.58
CA GLU A 506 19.39 -10.12 -30.35
C GLU A 506 20.56 -9.47 -29.61
N GLN A 507 20.44 -9.21 -28.31
CA GLN A 507 21.55 -8.72 -27.49
C GLN A 507 22.72 -9.71 -27.41
N ILE A 508 22.43 -11.01 -27.36
CA ILE A 508 23.47 -12.05 -27.38
C ILE A 508 24.13 -12.11 -28.76
N ARG A 509 23.36 -11.99 -29.85
CA ARG A 509 23.88 -11.99 -31.21
C ARG A 509 24.70 -10.74 -31.52
N SER A 510 24.24 -9.56 -31.11
CA SER A 510 24.99 -8.30 -31.30
C SER A 510 26.35 -8.33 -30.60
N LYS A 511 26.37 -8.86 -29.36
CA LYS A 511 27.62 -9.08 -28.62
C LYS A 511 28.53 -10.14 -29.24
N LYS A 512 27.98 -11.11 -29.96
CA LYS A 512 28.76 -12.12 -30.70
C LYS A 512 29.31 -11.58 -32.03
N THR A 513 28.56 -10.72 -32.72
CA THR A 513 29.02 -10.11 -33.99
C THR A 513 30.02 -8.96 -33.78
N GLU A 514 29.99 -8.27 -32.64
CA GLU A 514 30.98 -7.26 -32.25
C GLU A 514 32.37 -7.84 -31.90
N THR A 515 32.50 -9.17 -31.79
CA THR A 515 33.82 -9.82 -31.60
C THR A 515 34.63 -10.03 -32.88
N THR A 516 34.14 -9.55 -34.03
CA THR A 516 34.85 -9.55 -35.32
C THR A 516 34.88 -8.15 -35.92
N CYS A 517 35.61 -7.25 -35.28
CA CYS A 517 36.13 -6.04 -35.91
C CYS A 517 37.60 -5.92 -35.53
N GLU A 518 38.42 -5.62 -36.54
CA GLU A 518 39.87 -5.48 -36.53
C GLU A 518 40.39 -4.87 -35.24
N VAL A 519 41.40 -5.52 -34.65
CA VAL A 519 42.12 -5.03 -33.47
C VAL A 519 42.69 -3.65 -33.84
N PRO A 520 42.13 -2.55 -33.30
CA PRO A 520 42.80 -1.27 -33.41
C PRO A 520 44.08 -1.43 -32.62
N ALA A 521 45.22 -1.01 -33.17
CA ALA A 521 46.50 -1.05 -32.48
C ALA A 521 46.27 -0.64 -31.03
N THR A 522 46.45 -1.59 -30.11
CA THR A 522 46.31 -1.35 -28.68
C THR A 522 47.36 -0.33 -28.32
N HIS A 523 47.02 0.96 -28.40
CA HIS A 523 47.71 1.98 -27.64
C HIS A 523 47.60 1.49 -26.21
N ARG A 524 48.71 0.94 -25.69
CA ARG A 524 48.82 0.57 -24.28
C ARG A 524 48.41 1.82 -23.51
N GLY A 525 47.21 1.78 -22.94
CA GLY A 525 46.77 2.79 -22.00
C GLY A 525 47.82 2.93 -20.88
N PRO A 526 47.75 4.01 -20.10
CA PRO A 526 48.73 4.24 -19.05
C PRO A 526 48.85 3.02 -18.14
N VAL A 527 50.09 2.61 -17.85
CA VAL A 527 50.36 1.46 -16.99
C VAL A 527 49.87 1.80 -15.58
N MET A 528 48.85 1.08 -15.10
CA MET A 528 48.33 1.30 -13.76
C MET A 528 49.20 0.60 -12.70
N LYS A 529 49.58 1.34 -11.66
CA LYS A 529 50.31 0.84 -10.48
C LYS A 529 49.61 1.29 -9.20
N VAL A 530 49.93 0.65 -8.09
CA VAL A 530 49.30 0.91 -6.78
C VAL A 530 50.32 1.43 -5.78
N LEU A 531 49.97 2.48 -5.06
CA LEU A 531 50.71 3.01 -3.90
C LEU A 531 49.79 3.04 -2.68
N TYR A 532 50.40 2.90 -1.50
CA TYR A 532 49.71 2.92 -0.22
C TYR A 532 50.25 4.07 0.64
N ARG A 533 49.36 4.92 1.17
CA ARG A 533 49.68 5.95 2.15
C ARG A 533 49.84 5.30 3.52
N CYS A 534 51.01 5.44 4.13
CA CYS A 534 51.29 4.96 5.47
C CYS A 534 50.53 5.81 6.52
N PRO A 535 49.79 5.21 7.47
CA PRO A 535 49.04 5.96 8.48
C PRO A 535 49.94 6.64 9.52
N VAL A 536 51.19 6.20 9.68
CA VAL A 536 52.13 6.73 10.68
C VAL A 536 53.01 7.83 10.10
N THR A 537 53.55 7.65 8.90
CA THR A 537 54.51 8.58 8.30
C THR A 537 53.87 9.47 7.22
N GLY A 538 52.66 9.16 6.77
CA GLY A 538 51.98 9.88 5.68
C GLY A 538 52.56 9.63 4.28
N GLU A 539 53.65 8.86 4.18
CA GLU A 539 54.38 8.63 2.93
C GLU A 539 53.65 7.66 1.99
N LEU A 540 53.77 7.90 0.68
CA LEU A 540 53.27 7.01 -0.36
C LEU A 540 54.32 5.94 -0.69
N LEU A 541 54.04 4.70 -0.29
CA LEU A 541 54.95 3.57 -0.36
C LEU A 541 54.40 2.47 -1.27
N ARG A 542 55.32 1.64 -1.79
CA ARG A 542 54.97 0.47 -2.61
C ARG A 542 54.35 -0.65 -1.75
N PRO A 543 53.55 -1.56 -2.34
CA PRO A 543 52.91 -2.66 -1.61
C PRO A 543 53.91 -3.53 -0.82
N ASP A 544 55.11 -3.74 -1.36
CA ASP A 544 56.14 -4.59 -0.74
C ASP A 544 56.58 -4.05 0.63
N GLN A 545 56.48 -2.74 0.88
CA GLN A 545 56.81 -2.10 2.17
C GLN A 545 55.80 -2.39 3.29
N PHE A 546 54.67 -3.02 2.95
CA PHE A 546 53.64 -3.50 3.87
C PHE A 546 53.56 -5.03 3.89
N GLY A 547 54.56 -5.73 3.33
CA GLY A 547 54.56 -7.20 3.23
C GLY A 547 53.59 -7.77 2.19
N ILE A 548 53.01 -6.91 1.34
CA ILE A 548 52.10 -7.34 0.26
C ILE A 548 52.95 -7.68 -0.96
N SER A 549 53.10 -8.98 -1.24
CA SER A 549 53.89 -9.45 -2.39
C SER A 549 53.27 -9.00 -3.71
N SER A 550 54.02 -8.22 -4.48
CA SER A 550 53.70 -7.77 -5.85
C SER A 550 53.36 -8.91 -6.83
N ALA A 551 53.70 -10.16 -6.49
CA ALA A 551 53.34 -11.36 -7.26
C ALA A 551 51.83 -11.63 -7.35
N ARG A 552 51.02 -11.20 -6.36
CA ARG A 552 49.55 -11.38 -6.42
C ARG A 552 48.86 -10.50 -7.47
N GLN A 553 49.49 -9.42 -7.94
CA GLN A 553 48.94 -8.59 -9.01
C GLN A 553 49.15 -9.15 -10.43
N ARG A 554 50.00 -10.18 -10.61
CA ARG A 554 50.17 -10.85 -11.92
C ARG A 554 49.12 -11.91 -12.23
N ARG A 555 48.21 -12.26 -11.30
CA ARG A 555 47.18 -13.30 -11.54
C ARG A 555 45.85 -12.80 -12.11
N SER A 556 45.69 -11.51 -12.38
CA SER A 556 44.55 -10.97 -13.14
C SER A 556 44.98 -10.57 -14.56
N GLY A 557 45.72 -11.45 -15.23
CA GLY A 557 46.30 -11.22 -16.55
C GLY A 557 46.31 -12.49 -17.39
N TRP A 558 45.16 -12.81 -17.99
CA TRP A 558 45.01 -13.35 -19.34
C TRP A 558 45.92 -14.55 -19.68
N SER A 559 45.45 -15.77 -19.41
CA SER A 559 45.77 -16.90 -20.29
C SER A 559 44.74 -16.92 -21.42
N TRP A 560 45.24 -16.91 -22.66
CA TRP A 560 44.45 -17.30 -23.83
C TRP A 560 43.97 -18.75 -23.68
#